data_AF-A0A932E1U3-F1
#
_entry.id   AF-A0A932E1U3-F1
#
_cell.length_a   1.000
_cell.length_b   1.000
_cell.length_c   1.000
_cell.angle_alpha   90.00
_cell.angle_beta   90.00
_cell.angle_gamma   90.00
#
_symmetry.space_group_name_H-M   'P 1'
#
loop_
_entity.id
_entity.type
_entity.pdbx_description
1 polymer ?
#
loop_
_entity_poly.entity_id
_entity_poly.type
_entity_poly.pdbx_seq_one_letter_code
_entity_poly.pdbx_strand_id
1 'polypeptide(L)' 'MTRLARAAVEALMDGRPDATLEAALEVFEVFASGSLTDEVYILDDVGGKRIAIAPTTLKEKYRRG' A
#
# COMPACT_ATOMS: atom_id res chain seq x y z
N MET A 1 1.66 11.89 4.82
CA MET A 1 1.30 10.48 5.08
C MET A 1 -0.15 10.23 4.64
N THR A 2 -0.36 9.45 3.57
CA THR A 2 -1.70 9.16 3.03
C THR A 2 -2.22 7.84 3.59
N ARG A 3 -3.43 7.84 4.17
CA ARG A 3 -4.06 6.64 4.72
C ARG A 3 -5.14 6.12 3.80
N LEU A 4 -5.20 4.80 3.61
CA LEU A 4 -6.18 4.11 2.81
C LEU A 4 -7.04 3.23 3.73
N ALA A 5 -8.36 3.47 3.72
CA ALA A 5 -9.30 2.58 4.39
C ALA A 5 -9.42 1.28 3.60
N ARG A 6 -9.43 0.14 4.30
CA ARG A 6 -9.62 -1.18 3.69
C ARG A 6 -10.83 -1.21 2.74
N ALA A 7 -11.97 -0.69 3.17
CA ALA A 7 -13.20 -0.64 2.37
C ALA A 7 -13.04 0.14 1.04
N ALA A 8 -12.24 1.20 1.04
CA ALA A 8 -11.99 1.98 -0.18
C ALA A 8 -11.11 1.20 -1.17
N VAL A 9 -10.15 0.42 -0.66
CA VAL A 9 -9.31 -0.46 -1.49
C VAL A 9 -10.10 -1.65 -2.01
N GLU A 10 -10.97 -2.25 -1.19
CA GLU A 10 -11.88 -3.31 -1.63
C GLU A 10 -12.81 -2.82 -2.76
N ALA A 11 -13.40 -1.63 -2.63
CA ALA A 11 -14.22 -1.03 -3.69
C ALA A 11 -13.42 -0.73 -4.98
N LEU A 12 -12.17 -0.30 -4.85
CA LEU A 12 -11.27 -0.11 -5.99
C LEU A 12 -11.00 -1.44 -6.73
N MET A 13 -10.82 -2.53 -5.97
CA MET A 13 -10.50 -3.85 -6.52
C MET A 13 -11.73 -4.51 -7.17
N ASP A 14 -12.92 -4.28 -6.63
CA ASP A 14 -14.18 -4.75 -7.21
C ASP A 14 -14.37 -4.20 -8.64
N GLY A 15 -13.98 -2.95 -8.89
CA GLY A 15 -13.97 -2.34 -10.22
C GLY A 15 -12.81 -2.76 -11.13
N ARG A 16 -11.88 -3.59 -10.64
CA ARG A 16 -10.67 -4.02 -11.37
C ARG A 16 -10.35 -5.50 -11.08
N PRO A 17 -11.24 -6.44 -11.44
CA PRO A 17 -11.10 -7.85 -11.06
C PRO A 17 -9.84 -8.53 -11.61
N ASP A 18 -9.30 -8.04 -12.73
CA ASP A 18 -8.09 -8.57 -13.36
C ASP A 18 -6.80 -7.85 -12.92
N ALA A 19 -6.89 -6.81 -12.08
CA ALA A 19 -5.73 -6.07 -11.61
C ALA A 19 -5.19 -6.62 -10.29
N THR A 20 -3.87 -6.61 -10.14
CA THR A 20 -3.24 -6.84 -8.83
C THR A 20 -3.35 -5.58 -7.97
N LEU A 21 -3.30 -5.74 -6.65
CA LEU A 21 -3.32 -4.62 -5.70
C LEU A 21 -2.16 -3.66 -5.98
N GLU A 22 -0.99 -4.22 -6.32
CA GLU A 22 0.21 -3.50 -6.71
C GLU A 22 -0.02 -2.61 -7.93
N ALA A 23 -0.60 -3.17 -8.99
CA ALA A 23 -0.89 -2.43 -10.20
C ALA A 23 -1.95 -1.35 -9.96
N ALA A 24 -2.95 -1.63 -9.14
CA ALA A 24 -4.07 -0.73 -8.94
C ALA A 24 -3.79 0.44 -8.00
N LEU A 25 -2.91 0.24 -7.01
CA LEU A 25 -2.43 1.29 -6.10
C LEU A 25 -1.12 1.93 -6.59
N GLU A 26 -0.57 1.48 -7.72
CA GLU A 26 0.73 1.89 -8.25
C GLU A 26 1.83 1.75 -7.18
N VAL A 27 1.92 0.59 -6.55
CA VAL A 27 2.84 0.27 -5.45
C VAL A 27 3.71 -0.93 -5.81
N PHE A 28 4.91 -1.03 -5.25
CA PHE A 28 5.87 -2.09 -5.62
C PHE A 28 6.16 -3.08 -4.48
N GLU A 29 5.85 -2.75 -3.22
CA GLU A 29 6.13 -3.63 -2.10
C GLU A 29 5.23 -3.31 -0.88
N VAL A 30 4.87 -4.35 -0.13
CA VAL A 30 4.01 -4.27 1.07
C VAL A 30 4.82 -4.72 2.29
N PHE A 31 4.96 -3.83 3.27
CA PHE A 31 5.72 -4.08 4.50
C PHE A 31 4.81 -4.13 5.73
N ALA A 32 5.01 -5.12 6.59
CA ALA A 32 4.48 -5.09 7.96
C ALA A 32 5.47 -4.31 8.86
N SER A 33 5.59 -2.99 8.67
CA SER A 33 6.54 -2.18 9.45
C SER A 33 5.85 -1.43 10.58
N GLY A 34 6.42 -1.53 11.78
CA GLY A 34 6.06 -0.70 12.95
C GLY A 34 6.63 0.72 12.91
N SER A 35 7.56 1.01 12.00
CA SER A 35 8.11 2.36 11.77
C SER A 35 7.81 2.79 10.34
N LEU A 36 6.82 3.66 10.21
CA LEU A 36 6.28 4.15 8.95
C LEU A 36 6.83 5.57 8.75
N THR A 37 7.98 5.70 8.10
CA THR A 37 8.55 7.01 7.77
C THR A 37 7.91 7.54 6.49
N ASP A 38 7.11 8.59 6.66
CA ASP A 38 6.50 9.59 5.76
C ASP A 38 6.04 9.30 4.32
N GLU A 39 6.47 8.24 3.66
CA GLU A 39 6.30 8.09 2.22
C GLU A 39 5.50 6.83 1.83
N VAL A 40 4.80 6.22 2.79
CA VAL A 40 4.14 4.93 2.62
C VAL A 40 2.62 5.08 2.78
N TYR A 41 1.82 4.47 1.90
CA TYR A 41 0.37 4.35 2.13
C TYR A 41 0.14 3.40 3.29
N ILE A 42 -0.77 3.75 4.21
CA ILE A 42 -1.14 2.86 5.32
C ILE A 42 -2.51 2.27 5.01
N LEU A 43 -2.58 0.94 4.93
CA LEU A 43 -3.84 0.22 5.05
C LEU A 43 -4.17 0.06 6.54
N ASP A 44 -5.22 0.74 6.99
CA ASP A 44 -5.77 0.53 8.33
C ASP A 44 -6.72 -0.68 8.34
N ASP A 45 -6.76 -1.39 9.47
CA ASP A 45 -7.71 -2.48 9.78
C ASP A 45 -7.59 -3.77 8.94
N VAL A 46 -6.37 -4.30 8.80
CA VAL A 46 -6.17 -5.67 8.33
C VAL A 46 -6.01 -6.59 9.53
N GLY A 47 -7.13 -7.08 10.07
CA GLY A 47 -7.12 -7.98 11.23
C GLY A 47 -6.48 -7.33 12.47
N GLY A 48 -6.73 -6.04 12.69
CA GLY A 48 -6.14 -5.26 13.77
C GLY A 48 -4.68 -4.81 13.54
N LYS A 49 -4.10 -5.13 12.38
CA LYS A 49 -2.74 -4.69 12.00
C LYS A 49 -2.79 -3.56 10.98
N ARG A 50 -1.77 -2.70 11.04
CA ARG A 50 -1.51 -1.68 10.02
C ARG A 50 -0.53 -2.24 9.01
N ILE A 51 -0.82 -2.05 7.73
CA ILE A 51 0.05 -2.48 6.64
C ILE A 51 0.59 -1.26 5.92
N ALA A 52 1.91 -1.22 5.72
CA ALA A 52 2.58 -0.21 4.93
C ALA A 52 2.66 -0.66 3.47
N ILE A 53 2.36 0.22 2.54
CA ILE A 53 2.41 -0.03 1.10
C ILE A 53 3.27 1.05 0.43
N ALA A 54 4.39 0.66 -0.20
CA ALA A 54 5.35 1.58 -0.79
C ALA A 54 4.99 1.93 -2.26
N PRO A 55 4.75 3.21 -2.57
CA PRO A 55 4.48 3.66 -3.95
C PRO A 55 5.63 3.34 -4.90
N THR A 56 5.30 3.05 -6.16
CA THR A 56 6.29 2.74 -7.22
C THR A 56 7.26 3.90 -7.47
N THR A 57 6.83 5.14 -7.21
CA THR A 57 7.68 6.34 -7.29
C THR A 57 8.85 6.30 -6.31
N LEU A 58 8.81 5.47 -5.27
CA LEU A 58 9.89 5.30 -4.29
C LEU A 58 10.75 4.07 -4.56
N LYS A 59 10.43 3.28 -5.59
CA LYS A 59 11.14 2.03 -5.92
C LYS A 59 12.65 2.25 -6.06
N GLU A 60 13.08 3.36 -6.66
CA GLU A 60 14.50 3.69 -6.81
C GLU A 60 15.17 4.07 -5.49
N LYS A 61 14.41 4.63 -4.53
CA LYS A 61 14.90 5.02 -3.20
C LYS A 61 15.11 3.80 -2.29
N TYR A 62 14.21 2.83 -2.35
CA TYR A 62 14.29 1.58 -1.56
C TYR A 62 15.22 0.53 -2.18
N ARG A 63 15.44 0.52 -3.50
CA ARG A 63 16.38 -0.42 -4.17
C ARG A 63 17.85 -0.16 -3.84
N ARG A 64 18.18 0.98 -3.22
CA ARG A 64 19.54 1.37 -2.82
C ARG A 64 19.94 0.91 -1.40
N GLY A 65 19.13 0.08 -0.76
CA GLY A 65 19.43 -0.56 0.53
C GLY A 65 20.17 -1.89 0.37
#